data_AF-A0A133XRZ9-F1
#
_entry.id   AF-A0A133XRZ9-F1
#
_cell.length_a   1.000
_cell.length_b   1.000
_cell.length_c   1.000
_cell.angle_alpha   90.00
_cell.angle_beta   90.00
_cell.angle_gamma   90.00
#
_symmetry.space_group_name_H-M   'P 1'
#
loop_
_entity.id
_entity.type
_entity.pdbx_description
1 polymer ?
#
loop_
_entity_poly.entity_id
_entity_poly.type
_entity_poly.pdbx_seq_one_letter_code
_entity_poly.pdbx_strand_id
1 'polypeptide(L)'
;MQGAKDEGEGSVLTYMTKPEFRKQRSRSPSCNSLFHAEIVVDVAKVSAETKAYQPIPIIADFTNENGSDSLRETIEANYKRVKREELSLVDSVTARIKADPILSHLIKE
;
A
#
# COMPACT_ATOMS: atom_id res chain seq x y z
N MET A 1 38.67 -15.52 -0.13
CA MET A 1 38.16 -14.65 -1.21
C MET A 1 36.69 -14.43 -0.91
N GLN A 2 36.38 -13.18 -0.59
CA GLN A 2 35.05 -12.63 -0.29
C GLN A 2 33.95 -13.08 -1.26
N GLY A 3 32.73 -13.12 -0.74
CA GLY A 3 31.51 -13.14 -1.53
C GLY A 3 30.28 -12.93 -0.64
N ALA A 4 30.32 -11.87 0.19
CA ALA A 4 29.19 -11.41 0.98
C ALA A 4 28.04 -10.97 0.07
N LYS A 5 26.81 -11.38 0.40
CA LYS A 5 25.61 -10.60 0.13
C LYS A 5 24.83 -10.51 1.43
N ASP A 6 24.98 -9.34 2.02
CA ASP A 6 24.38 -8.86 3.26
C ASP A 6 22.96 -8.34 2.95
N GLU A 7 22.00 -8.86 3.71
CA GLU A 7 20.91 -8.15 4.40
C GLU A 7 19.77 -7.50 3.58
N GLY A 8 18.54 -7.69 4.08
CA GLY A 8 17.38 -6.95 3.59
C GLY A 8 15.99 -7.46 4.01
N GLU A 9 15.81 -7.76 5.29
CA GLU A 9 14.55 -7.58 6.04
C GLU A 9 13.22 -8.09 5.46
N GLY A 10 12.96 -9.37 5.71
CA GLY A 10 11.63 -9.78 6.14
C GLY A 10 11.83 -10.65 7.36
N SER A 11 11.36 -10.21 8.53
CA SER A 11 11.30 -11.02 9.74
C SER A 11 10.44 -12.26 9.46
N VAL A 12 11.04 -13.28 8.85
CA VAL A 12 10.47 -14.62 8.79
C VAL A 12 10.60 -15.10 10.21
N LEU A 13 9.51 -14.92 10.96
CA LEU A 13 9.31 -15.43 12.31
C LEU A 13 9.98 -16.81 12.38
N THR A 14 11.15 -16.92 13.01
CA THR A 14 11.87 -18.19 13.10
C THR A 14 11.06 -19.09 14.02
N TYR A 15 10.07 -19.79 13.48
CA TYR A 15 9.23 -20.70 14.26
C TYR A 15 10.13 -21.83 14.76
N MET A 16 10.29 -21.93 16.08
CA MET A 16 11.03 -23.03 16.70
C MET A 16 10.43 -24.35 16.23
N THR A 17 11.25 -25.21 15.63
CA THR A 17 10.80 -26.51 15.16
C THR A 17 10.42 -27.39 16.36
N LYS A 18 9.40 -28.25 16.15
CA LYS A 18 8.81 -29.19 17.14
C LYS A 18 9.77 -29.85 18.16
N PRO A 19 11.04 -30.23 17.86
CA PRO A 19 11.93 -30.80 18.88
C PRO A 19 12.27 -29.86 20.05
N GLU A 20 12.30 -28.54 19.85
CA GLU A 20 12.70 -27.56 20.86
C GLU A 20 11.63 -27.38 21.96
N PHE A 21 10.35 -27.51 21.61
CA PHE A 21 9.22 -27.31 22.52
C PHE A 21 9.06 -28.46 23.54
N ARG A 22 9.50 -29.68 23.19
CA ARG A 22 9.32 -30.89 24.01
C ARG A 22 10.14 -30.86 25.31
N LYS A 23 11.20 -30.05 25.38
CA LYS A 23 12.06 -29.89 26.57
C LYS A 23 11.43 -29.08 27.71
N GLN A 24 10.34 -28.35 27.48
CA GLN A 24 9.74 -27.46 28.50
C GLN A 24 8.58 -28.07 29.31
N ARG A 25 8.10 -29.29 29.00
CA ARG A 25 6.90 -29.90 29.62
C ARG A 25 7.18 -30.81 30.84
N SER A 26 8.20 -30.53 31.65
CA SER A 26 8.51 -31.32 32.86
C SER A 26 8.15 -30.63 34.19
N ARG A 27 7.14 -29.75 34.22
CA ARG A 27 6.67 -29.15 35.48
C ARG A 27 5.13 -29.22 35.60
N SER A 28 4.71 -29.59 36.81
CA SER A 28 3.41 -30.06 37.31
C SER A 28 2.14 -29.32 36.82
N PRO A 29 0.98 -30.01 36.78
CA PRO A 29 -0.27 -29.44 36.27
C PRO A 29 -0.95 -28.57 37.33
N SER A 30 -0.84 -27.24 37.21
CA SER A 30 -1.69 -26.29 37.95
C SER A 30 -2.56 -25.48 36.99
N CYS A 31 -3.88 -25.53 37.22
CA CYS A 31 -4.99 -24.64 36.84
C CYS A 31 -5.14 -24.02 35.42
N ASN A 32 -4.26 -24.21 34.44
CA ASN A 32 -4.37 -23.54 33.12
C ASN A 32 -4.98 -24.38 31.98
N SER A 33 -5.72 -25.46 32.27
CA SER A 33 -6.07 -26.49 31.27
C SER A 33 -7.36 -26.26 30.46
N LEU A 34 -7.74 -25.02 30.15
CA LEU A 34 -8.92 -24.77 29.29
C LEU A 34 -8.63 -24.14 27.94
N PHE A 35 -7.39 -23.71 27.64
CA PHE A 35 -7.05 -23.18 26.31
C PHE A 35 -5.64 -23.59 25.87
N HIS A 36 -5.43 -24.88 25.63
CA HIS A 36 -4.21 -25.37 24.97
C HIS A 36 -4.54 -25.85 23.56
N ALA A 37 -4.57 -24.93 22.59
CA ALA A 37 -4.67 -25.25 21.17
C ALA A 37 -3.29 -25.12 20.52
N GLU A 38 -2.86 -26.15 19.81
CA GLU A 38 -1.62 -26.16 19.02
C GLU A 38 -1.98 -25.84 17.56
N ILE A 39 -1.43 -24.75 17.02
CA ILE A 39 -1.57 -24.44 15.59
C ILE A 39 -0.45 -25.17 14.85
N VAL A 40 -0.81 -26.25 14.16
CA VAL A 40 0.13 -27.00 13.33
C VAL A 40 0.09 -26.43 11.91
N VAL A 41 1.18 -25.79 11.51
CA VAL A 41 1.34 -25.21 10.16
C VAL A 41 2.15 -26.16 9.28
N ASP A 42 1.67 -26.42 8.05
CA ASP A 42 2.43 -27.13 7.04
C ASP A 42 3.45 -26.18 6.37
N VAL A 43 4.70 -26.31 6.81
CA VAL A 43 5.81 -25.49 6.33
C VAL A 43 6.08 -25.73 4.85
N ALA A 44 5.91 -26.96 4.35
CA ALA A 44 6.15 -27.27 2.94
C ALA A 44 5.13 -26.55 2.06
N LYS A 45 3.85 -26.60 2.44
CA LYS A 45 2.77 -25.88 1.74
C LYS A 45 2.96 -24.37 1.76
N VAL A 46 3.23 -23.78 2.94
CA VAL A 46 3.47 -22.33 3.05
C VAL A 46 4.69 -21.93 2.22
N SER A 47 5.78 -22.70 2.24
CA SER A 47 6.97 -22.40 1.43
C SER A 47 6.71 -22.46 -0.08
N ALA A 48 5.86 -23.38 -0.52
CA ALA A 48 5.48 -23.48 -1.93
C ALA A 48 4.60 -22.28 -2.35
N GLU A 49 3.66 -21.88 -1.49
CA GLU A 49 2.80 -20.71 -1.71
C GLU A 49 3.60 -19.41 -1.72
N THR A 50 4.54 -19.22 -0.79
CA THR A 50 5.42 -18.04 -0.76
C THR A 50 6.31 -17.96 -1.99
N LYS A 51 6.83 -19.10 -2.50
CA LYS A 51 7.62 -19.14 -3.74
C LYS A 51 6.80 -18.79 -4.98
N ALA A 52 5.50 -19.10 -4.98
CA ALA A 52 4.59 -18.80 -6.08
C ALA A 52 4.02 -17.37 -6.01
N TYR A 53 4.24 -16.64 -4.90
CA TYR A 53 3.72 -15.30 -4.71
C TYR A 53 4.27 -14.33 -5.75
N GLN A 54 3.36 -13.60 -6.41
CA GLN A 54 3.71 -12.48 -7.28
C GLN A 54 3.39 -11.18 -6.54
N PRO A 55 4.32 -10.20 -6.51
CA PRO A 55 4.05 -8.90 -5.92
C PRO A 55 2.85 -8.23 -6.58
N ILE A 56 2.06 -7.51 -5.79
CA ILE A 56 0.99 -6.68 -6.31
C ILE A 56 1.63 -5.59 -7.18
N PRO A 57 1.15 -5.37 -8.42
CA PRO A 57 1.71 -4.34 -9.27
C PRO A 57 1.49 -2.95 -8.67
N ILE A 58 2.48 -2.08 -8.84
CA ILE A 58 2.39 -0.68 -8.43
C ILE A 58 1.49 0.05 -9.43
N ILE A 59 0.36 0.60 -8.95
CA ILE A 59 -0.63 1.29 -9.80
C ILE A 59 -0.20 2.72 -10.13
N ALA A 60 0.39 3.40 -9.14
CA ALA A 60 0.89 4.76 -9.28
C ALA A 60 2.17 4.87 -8.46
N ASP A 61 3.24 5.30 -9.13
CA ASP A 61 4.51 5.57 -8.49
C ASP A 61 4.61 7.07 -8.22
N PHE A 62 4.76 7.44 -6.95
CA PHE A 62 4.95 8.82 -6.50
C PHE A 62 6.42 9.09 -6.16
N THR A 63 7.34 8.25 -6.62
CA THR A 63 8.77 8.47 -6.43
C THR A 63 9.30 9.44 -7.50
N ASN A 64 10.07 10.44 -7.09
CA ASN A 64 10.70 11.39 -8.00
C ASN A 64 12.02 10.85 -8.60
N GLU A 65 12.65 11.61 -9.49
CA GLU A 65 13.91 11.24 -10.17
C GLU A 65 15.06 10.92 -9.19
N ASN A 66 15.01 11.45 -7.97
CA ASN A 66 15.99 11.23 -6.92
C ASN A 66 15.67 10.00 -6.04
N GLY A 67 14.58 9.28 -6.30
CA GLY A 67 14.15 8.15 -5.49
C GLY A 67 13.42 8.54 -4.19
N SER A 68 13.02 9.81 -4.03
CA SER A 68 12.30 10.31 -2.85
C SER A 68 10.78 10.36 -3.08
N ASP A 69 10.01 10.20 -2.01
CA ASP A 69 8.55 10.35 -2.03
C ASP A 69 8.15 11.78 -2.42
N SER A 70 7.34 11.90 -3.47
CA SER A 70 6.78 13.15 -4.01
C SER A 70 5.25 13.20 -3.90
N LEU A 71 4.64 12.33 -3.10
CA LEU A 71 3.18 12.23 -2.96
C LEU A 71 2.54 13.56 -2.61
N ARG A 72 3.08 14.28 -1.62
CA ARG A 72 2.52 15.56 -1.15
C ARG A 72 2.58 16.64 -2.25
N GLU A 73 3.70 16.73 -2.94
CA GLU A 73 3.88 17.66 -4.05
C GLU A 73 2.91 17.35 -5.19
N THR A 74 2.76 16.08 -5.53
CA THR A 74 1.85 15.62 -6.59
C THR A 74 0.39 15.96 -6.25
N ILE A 75 -0.03 15.74 -5.00
CA ILE A 75 -1.37 16.10 -4.52
C ILE A 75 -1.58 17.61 -4.62
N GLU A 76 -0.62 18.41 -4.16
CA GLU A 76 -0.74 19.88 -4.17
C GLU A 76 -0.79 20.43 -5.61
N ALA A 77 0.07 19.92 -6.49
CA ALA A 77 0.08 20.29 -7.89
C ALA A 77 -1.26 19.95 -8.58
N ASN A 78 -1.82 18.77 -8.29
CA ASN A 78 -3.12 18.36 -8.81
C ASN A 78 -4.24 19.31 -8.32
N TYR A 79 -4.28 19.59 -7.02
CA TYR A 79 -5.28 20.50 -6.45
C TYR A 79 -5.23 21.89 -7.11
N LYS A 80 -4.03 22.47 -7.24
CA LYS A 80 -3.83 23.77 -7.91
C LYS A 80 -4.23 23.72 -9.38
N ARG A 81 -3.91 22.63 -10.09
CA ARG A 81 -4.27 22.45 -11.50
C ARG A 81 -5.79 22.41 -11.67
N VAL A 82 -6.48 21.55 -10.93
CA VAL A 82 -7.94 21.41 -11.00
C VAL A 82 -8.64 22.74 -10.68
N LYS A 83 -8.15 23.47 -9.67
CA LYS A 83 -8.69 24.80 -9.32
C LYS A 83 -8.56 25.81 -10.45
N ARG A 84 -7.44 25.82 -11.18
CA ARG A 84 -7.25 26.70 -12.34
C ARG A 84 -8.11 26.27 -13.53
N GLU A 85 -8.20 24.97 -13.78
CA GLU A 85 -9.01 24.41 -14.87
C GLU A 85 -10.50 24.69 -14.67
N GLU A 86 -11.00 24.59 -13.44
CA GLU A 86 -12.37 24.95 -13.07
C GLU A 86 -12.69 26.40 -13.46
N LEU A 87 -11.83 27.34 -13.08
CA LEU A 87 -12.00 28.76 -13.42
C LEU A 87 -11.93 28.99 -14.93
N SER A 88 -10.92 28.42 -15.60
CA SER A 88 -10.78 28.52 -17.05
C SER A 88 -12.00 27.96 -17.80
N LEU A 89 -12.60 26.88 -17.27
CA LEU A 89 -13.79 26.29 -17.85
C LEU A 89 -14.98 27.24 -17.71
N VAL A 90 -15.20 27.80 -16.52
CA VAL A 90 -16.27 28.79 -16.29
C VAL A 90 -16.12 29.99 -17.21
N ASP A 91 -14.90 30.53 -17.33
CA ASP A 91 -14.63 31.68 -18.22
C ASP A 91 -14.91 31.33 -19.68
N SER A 92 -14.42 30.17 -20.15
CA SER A 92 -14.61 29.73 -21.53
C SER A 92 -16.09 29.49 -21.86
N VAL A 93 -16.84 28.89 -20.94
CA VAL A 93 -18.28 28.63 -21.11
C VAL A 93 -19.06 29.92 -21.06
N THR A 94 -18.70 30.84 -20.15
CA THR A 94 -19.31 32.17 -20.07
C THR A 94 -19.10 32.95 -21.35
N ALA A 95 -17.87 32.97 -21.88
CA ALA A 95 -17.55 33.61 -23.16
C ALA A 95 -18.37 32.99 -24.31
N ARG A 96 -18.49 31.66 -24.35
CA ARG A 96 -19.31 30.96 -25.35
C ARG A 96 -20.79 31.32 -25.25
N ILE A 97 -21.35 31.38 -24.04
CA ILE A 97 -22.76 31.75 -23.82
C ILE A 97 -23.00 33.21 -24.23
N LYS A 98 -22.08 34.13 -23.91
CA LYS A 98 -22.18 35.54 -24.35
C LYS A 98 -22.15 35.68 -25.86
N ALA A 99 -21.36 34.86 -26.55
CA ALA A 99 -21.22 34.89 -28.01
C ALA A 99 -22.40 34.25 -28.75
N ASP A 100 -23.21 33.42 -28.07
CA ASP A 100 -24.37 32.76 -28.66
C ASP A 100 -25.62 33.66 -28.55
N PRO A 101 -26.19 34.15 -29.67
CA PRO A 101 -27.37 35.02 -29.65
C PRO A 101 -28.60 34.40 -28.98
N ILE A 102 -28.72 33.07 -29.00
CA ILE A 102 -29.84 32.35 -28.40
C ILE A 102 -29.68 32.29 -26.88
N LEU A 103 -28.45 32.24 -26.36
CA LEU A 103 -28.17 32.02 -24.93
C LEU A 103 -27.69 33.27 -24.19
N SER A 104 -27.27 34.31 -24.89
CA SER A 104 -26.68 35.53 -24.31
C SER A 104 -27.58 36.21 -23.29
N HIS A 105 -28.90 36.15 -23.49
CA HIS A 105 -29.91 36.69 -22.57
C HIS A 105 -29.91 36.05 -21.16
N LEU A 106 -29.24 34.91 -20.97
CA LEU A 106 -29.12 34.23 -19.67
C LEU A 106 -28.11 34.89 -18.73
N ILE A 107 -27.18 35.69 -19.26
CA ILE A 107 -26.18 36.40 -18.46
C ILE A 107 -26.70 37.82 -18.21
N LYS A 108 -26.92 38.16 -16.94
CA LYS A 108 -27.24 39.54 -16.53
C LYS A 108 -25.93 40.31 -16.43
N GLU A 109 -25.82 41.43 -17.15
CA GLU A 109 -24.70 42.38 -17.02
C GLU A 109 -24.73 43.13 -15.69
#